data_AF-A0A1I0DN97-F1
#
_entry.id   AF-A0A1I0DN97-F1
#
_cell.length_a   1.000
_cell.length_b   1.000
_cell.length_c   1.000
_cell.angle_alpha   90.00
_cell.angle_beta   90.00
_cell.angle_gamma   90.00
#
_symmetry.space_group_name_H-M   'P 1'
#
loop_
_entity.id
_entity.type
_entity.pdbx_description
1 polymer ?
#
loop_
_entity_poly.entity_id
_entity_poly.type
_entity_poly.pdbx_seq_one_letter_code
_entity_poly.pdbx_strand_id
1 'polypeptide(L)'
;MIRESIIWISLAIILLIILPMERIQFTSAEGWKQVESTQEIVDSTSQKDTDKDLQKQYNKSDRLTHEEILQLTDEFMNLLVQEIDEDYQVRNFDTKEELLEAFEEVTTHEVAYDFVDFYYTEELGKLYIIPTETPPWFMEENDYDVIQLNQEGVKVIQENDSVLYGEYTIELVFTKVNGSWKITEVTYPE
;
A
#
# COMPACT_ATOMS: atom_id res chain seq x y z
N MET A 1 -36.78 44.09 3.32
CA MET A 1 -38.07 43.49 2.96
C MET A 1 -37.88 41.99 3.04
N ILE A 2 -38.31 41.43 4.16
CA ILE A 2 -38.11 40.06 4.64
C ILE A 2 -39.38 39.28 4.25
N ARG A 3 -39.24 38.02 3.83
CA ARG A 3 -40.31 37.00 3.81
C ARG A 3 -39.66 35.72 4.32
N GLU A 4 -39.74 35.42 5.62
CA GLU A 4 -40.77 34.59 6.29
C GLU A 4 -40.97 33.23 5.59
N SER A 5 -40.39 32.10 6.03
CA SER A 5 -40.53 31.30 7.29
C SER A 5 -41.72 30.32 7.29
N ILE A 6 -41.49 29.01 7.06
CA ILE A 6 -42.25 27.82 7.56
C ILE A 6 -41.30 26.59 7.39
N ILE A 7 -40.54 26.06 8.36
CA ILE A 7 -40.82 25.21 9.55
C ILE A 7 -41.78 24.03 9.31
N TRP A 8 -41.25 22.80 9.27
CA TRP A 8 -41.79 21.68 10.04
C TRP A 8 -40.64 20.83 10.62
N ILE A 9 -40.62 20.79 11.94
CA ILE A 9 -39.82 19.96 12.83
C ILE A 9 -40.51 18.60 12.98
N SER A 10 -39.75 17.51 13.07
CA SER A 10 -39.92 16.31 13.93
C SER A 10 -39.20 15.12 13.26
N LEU A 11 -38.50 14.20 13.91
CA LEU A 11 -38.55 13.75 15.30
C LEU A 11 -37.26 12.97 15.61
N ALA A 12 -36.75 13.16 16.82
CA ALA A 12 -35.59 12.47 17.37
C ALA A 12 -35.92 11.04 17.84
N ILE A 13 -35.03 10.08 17.57
CA ILE A 13 -34.87 8.80 18.28
C ILE A 13 -33.36 8.48 18.20
N ILE A 14 -32.52 8.91 19.15
CA ILE A 14 -32.09 8.19 20.36
C ILE A 14 -32.02 6.67 20.17
N LEU A 15 -30.82 6.13 19.93
CA LEU A 15 -30.31 5.07 20.80
C LEU A 15 -28.78 5.04 20.82
N LEU A 16 -28.28 5.45 21.98
CA LEU A 16 -26.91 5.38 22.46
C LEU A 16 -26.65 3.94 22.92
N ILE A 17 -25.88 3.15 22.16
CA ILE A 17 -25.39 1.84 22.60
C ILE A 17 -23.95 2.02 23.06
N ILE A 18 -23.79 2.36 24.34
CA ILE A 18 -22.53 2.18 25.06
C ILE A 18 -22.69 0.88 25.84
N LEU A 19 -21.98 -0.18 25.42
CA LEU A 19 -21.83 -1.40 26.21
C LEU A 19 -20.38 -1.49 26.70
N PRO A 20 -20.10 -1.37 28.01
CA PRO A 20 -18.84 -1.81 28.57
C PRO A 20 -18.93 -3.34 28.79
N MET A 21 -18.34 -4.12 27.88
CA MET A 21 -18.22 -5.56 28.07
C MET A 21 -17.07 -5.85 29.05
N GLU A 22 -17.49 -6.03 30.30
CA GLU A 22 -16.98 -6.95 31.33
C GLU A 22 -15.46 -7.17 31.43
N ARG A 23 -14.91 -6.73 32.56
CA ARG A 23 -13.60 -7.13 33.05
C ARG A 23 -13.60 -8.62 33.35
N ILE A 24 -12.72 -9.37 32.67
CA ILE A 24 -12.33 -10.71 33.07
C ILE A 24 -11.76 -10.63 34.49
N GLN A 25 -12.48 -11.20 35.46
CA GLN A 25 -11.96 -11.47 36.79
C GLN A 25 -11.08 -12.71 36.70
N PHE A 26 -9.77 -12.52 36.59
CA PHE A 26 -8.82 -13.60 36.83
C PHE A 26 -8.66 -13.76 38.33
N THR A 27 -9.27 -14.80 38.89
CA THR A 27 -9.09 -15.19 40.29
C THR A 27 -7.85 -16.07 40.37
N SER A 28 -6.80 -15.59 41.03
CA SER A 28 -5.79 -16.47 41.64
C SER A 28 -5.71 -16.14 43.13
N ALA A 29 -6.23 -17.05 43.94
CA ALA A 29 -6.19 -17.00 45.39
C ALA A 29 -4.97 -17.78 45.89
N GLU A 30 -3.94 -17.07 46.37
CA GLU A 30 -3.02 -17.43 47.44
C GLU A 30 -2.55 -16.05 47.99
N GLY A 31 -2.53 -15.68 49.26
CA GLY A 31 -2.43 -16.39 50.52
C GLY A 31 -1.55 -15.55 51.46
N TRP A 32 -2.17 -14.54 52.11
CA TRP A 32 -1.79 -13.82 53.36
C TRP A 32 -0.31 -13.58 53.74
N LYS A 33 0.05 -12.29 53.93
CA LYS A 33 0.28 -11.74 55.28
C LYS A 33 0.38 -10.20 55.29
N GLN A 34 -0.47 -9.63 56.14
CA GLN A 34 -0.57 -8.23 56.51
C GLN A 34 0.33 -7.99 57.75
N VAL A 35 1.21 -6.99 57.71
CA VAL A 35 1.80 -6.37 58.90
C VAL A 35 1.77 -4.86 58.70
N GLU A 36 1.06 -4.20 59.58
CA GLU A 36 0.91 -2.74 59.69
C GLU A 36 1.81 -2.26 60.84
N SER A 37 2.67 -1.26 60.60
CA SER A 37 2.68 0.02 61.33
C SER A 37 3.98 0.81 61.10
N THR A 38 3.77 2.14 61.08
CA THR A 38 4.68 3.23 61.49
C THR A 38 5.24 4.09 60.36
N GLN A 39 4.74 5.35 60.34
CA GLN A 39 5.19 6.53 59.58
C GLN A 39 6.63 6.91 60.02
N GLU A 40 7.50 7.54 59.21
CA GLU A 40 7.40 8.93 58.73
C GLU A 40 8.59 9.26 57.76
N ILE A 41 8.33 10.19 56.82
CA ILE A 41 9.23 11.25 56.27
C ILE A 41 10.10 10.97 55.02
N VAL A 42 9.68 11.64 53.91
CA VAL A 42 10.45 12.34 52.83
C VAL A 42 11.18 11.42 51.81
N ASP A 43 10.97 11.48 50.49
CA ASP A 43 11.07 12.60 49.57
C ASP A 43 10.40 12.26 48.21
N SER A 44 10.03 13.31 47.49
CA SER A 44 9.65 13.44 46.07
C SER A 44 10.10 12.32 45.12
N THR A 45 9.19 11.83 44.27
CA THR A 45 9.31 11.86 42.78
C THR A 45 8.07 11.26 42.12
N SER A 46 7.50 12.06 41.21
CA SER A 46 6.44 11.72 40.27
C SER A 46 6.92 10.68 39.25
N GLN A 47 6.26 9.53 39.15
CA GLN A 47 6.34 8.67 37.95
C GLN A 47 4.94 8.32 37.47
N LYS A 48 4.43 9.25 36.65
CA LYS A 48 3.55 8.96 35.54
C LYS A 48 4.36 8.23 34.46
N ASP A 49 3.67 7.49 33.61
CA ASP A 49 4.14 6.94 32.33
C ASP A 49 4.75 5.52 32.39
N THR A 50 3.89 4.53 32.63
CA THR A 50 4.06 3.18 32.09
C THR A 50 2.96 2.95 31.04
N ASP A 51 3.13 3.56 29.86
CA ASP A 51 2.32 3.24 28.68
C ASP A 51 2.95 3.79 27.39
N LYS A 52 4.24 3.49 27.17
CA LYS A 52 4.96 4.02 26.00
C LYS A 52 6.02 3.08 25.44
N ASP A 53 5.79 1.77 25.49
CA ASP A 53 6.77 0.81 24.95
C ASP A 53 6.17 -0.37 24.18
N LEU A 54 5.05 -0.15 23.49
CA LEU A 54 4.45 -1.13 22.56
C LEU A 54 4.54 -0.73 21.08
N GLN A 55 5.35 0.28 20.70
CA GLN A 55 5.40 0.76 19.30
C GLN A 55 6.79 0.98 18.68
N LYS A 56 7.87 0.39 19.22
CA LYS A 56 9.21 0.54 18.61
C LYS A 56 9.99 -0.75 18.45
N GLN A 57 9.34 -1.78 17.91
CA GLN A 57 10.05 -2.97 17.44
C GLN A 57 9.43 -3.54 16.16
N TYR A 58 9.17 -2.67 15.18
CA TYR A 58 9.06 -3.12 13.79
C TYR A 58 10.47 -3.20 13.23
N ASN A 59 10.87 -4.39 12.79
CA ASN A 59 12.18 -4.61 12.21
C ASN A 59 12.32 -3.72 10.98
N LYS A 60 13.38 -2.91 10.94
CA LYS A 60 13.75 -2.11 9.76
C LYS A 60 13.86 -2.96 8.48
N SER A 61 14.05 -4.27 8.64
CA SER A 61 14.13 -5.29 7.58
C SER A 61 12.80 -5.64 6.89
N ASP A 62 11.65 -5.18 7.40
CA ASP A 62 10.33 -5.50 6.82
C ASP A 62 9.71 -4.36 6.01
N ARG A 63 10.37 -3.19 5.96
CA ARG A 63 9.88 -2.00 5.26
C ARG A 63 10.38 -2.01 3.83
N LEU A 64 9.51 -1.65 2.88
CA LEU A 64 9.89 -1.43 1.49
C LEU A 64 11.07 -0.44 1.40
N THR A 65 12.16 -0.87 0.78
CA THR A 65 13.36 -0.04 0.60
C THR A 65 13.37 0.68 -0.74
N HIS A 66 14.28 1.64 -0.89
CA HIS A 66 14.50 2.32 -2.16
C HIS A 66 14.90 1.33 -3.25
N GLU A 67 15.83 0.43 -2.93
CA GLU A 67 16.31 -0.60 -3.86
C GLU A 67 15.18 -1.57 -4.29
N GLU A 68 14.27 -1.93 -3.39
CA GLU A 68 13.10 -2.76 -3.73
C GLU A 68 12.12 -2.02 -4.64
N ILE A 69 11.93 -0.70 -4.43
CA ILE A 69 11.09 0.12 -5.33
C ILE A 69 11.68 0.11 -6.74
N LEU A 70 12.97 0.44 -6.86
CA LEU A 70 13.67 0.46 -8.16
C LEU A 70 13.60 -0.91 -8.84
N GLN A 71 13.92 -1.97 -8.10
CA GLN A 71 13.87 -3.33 -8.62
C GLN A 71 12.49 -3.67 -9.18
N LEU A 72 11.42 -3.44 -8.41
CA LEU A 72 10.06 -3.77 -8.86
C LEU A 72 9.63 -2.90 -10.05
N THR A 73 9.96 -1.61 -10.07
CA THR A 73 9.60 -0.72 -11.19
C THR A 73 10.36 -1.03 -12.46
N ASP A 74 11.62 -1.44 -12.34
CA ASP A 74 12.47 -1.83 -13.48
C ASP A 74 12.08 -3.19 -14.02
N GLU A 75 11.88 -4.19 -13.14
CA GLU A 75 11.41 -5.51 -13.53
C GLU A 75 10.05 -5.44 -14.22
N PHE A 76 9.16 -4.56 -13.76
CA PHE A 76 7.87 -4.32 -14.42
C PHE A 76 8.08 -3.88 -15.88
N MET A 77 8.95 -2.90 -16.13
CA MET A 77 9.22 -2.43 -17.49
C MET A 77 10.00 -3.44 -18.34
N ASN A 78 10.90 -4.21 -17.74
CA ASN A 78 11.62 -5.28 -18.43
C ASN A 78 10.68 -6.42 -18.87
N LEU A 79 9.63 -6.70 -18.10
CA LEU A 79 8.57 -7.61 -18.50
C LEU A 79 7.62 -6.97 -19.52
N LEU A 80 7.36 -5.67 -19.43
CA LEU A 80 6.50 -5.00 -20.38
C LEU A 80 7.14 -4.82 -21.76
N VAL A 81 8.45 -4.59 -21.83
CA VAL A 81 9.18 -4.31 -23.08
C VAL A 81 9.91 -5.56 -23.54
N GLN A 82 9.26 -6.34 -24.38
CA GLN A 82 9.79 -7.63 -24.86
C GLN A 82 10.69 -7.50 -26.09
N GLU A 83 11.63 -8.45 -26.20
CA GLU A 83 12.36 -8.66 -27.45
C GLU A 83 11.44 -9.22 -28.53
N ILE A 84 11.50 -8.63 -29.73
CA ILE A 84 10.65 -9.00 -30.87
C ILE A 84 11.47 -9.36 -32.11
N ASP A 85 10.81 -9.96 -33.09
CA ASP A 85 11.33 -10.11 -34.45
C ASP A 85 10.84 -9.04 -35.43
N GLU A 86 11.13 -9.24 -36.72
CA GLU A 86 10.77 -8.30 -37.79
C GLU A 86 9.25 -8.19 -38.01
N ASP A 87 8.48 -9.18 -37.55
CA ASP A 87 7.02 -9.25 -37.68
C ASP A 87 6.32 -8.89 -36.36
N TYR A 88 7.03 -8.24 -35.42
CA TYR A 88 6.54 -7.87 -34.08
C TYR A 88 6.20 -9.06 -33.17
N GLN A 89 6.60 -10.28 -33.53
CA GLN A 89 6.37 -11.45 -32.70
C GLN A 89 7.31 -11.43 -31.50
N VAL A 90 6.75 -11.66 -30.31
CA VAL A 90 7.52 -11.78 -29.06
C VAL A 90 8.36 -13.06 -29.09
N ARG A 91 9.61 -12.94 -28.66
CA ARG A 91 10.57 -14.06 -28.68
C ARG A 91 10.47 -14.98 -27.46
N ASN A 92 10.18 -14.41 -26.30
CA ASN A 92 10.33 -15.09 -25.02
C ASN A 92 9.01 -15.64 -24.45
N PHE A 93 7.89 -15.28 -25.04
CA PHE A 93 6.54 -15.65 -24.61
C PHE A 93 5.66 -15.91 -25.82
N ASP A 94 4.84 -16.97 -25.76
CA ASP A 94 3.94 -17.35 -26.86
C ASP A 94 2.51 -16.84 -26.64
N THR A 95 2.09 -16.57 -25.40
CA THR A 95 0.71 -16.20 -25.06
C THR A 95 0.64 -15.05 -24.05
N LYS A 96 -0.50 -14.35 -24.01
CA LYS A 96 -0.76 -13.33 -22.98
C LYS A 96 -0.69 -13.93 -21.57
N GLU A 97 -1.22 -15.13 -21.40
CA GLU A 97 -1.23 -15.82 -20.09
C GLU A 97 0.18 -16.10 -19.59
N GLU A 98 1.08 -16.61 -20.44
CA GLU A 98 2.47 -16.87 -20.06
C GLU A 98 3.21 -15.58 -19.64
N LEU A 99 2.94 -14.48 -20.34
CA LEU A 99 3.49 -13.18 -19.96
C LEU A 99 2.89 -12.68 -18.63
N LEU A 100 1.59 -12.86 -18.42
CA LEU A 100 0.91 -12.50 -17.15
C LEU A 100 1.44 -13.31 -15.96
N GLU A 101 1.72 -14.61 -16.15
CA GLU A 101 2.37 -15.45 -15.14
C GLU A 101 3.76 -14.90 -14.77
N ALA A 102 4.54 -14.42 -15.76
CA ALA A 102 5.85 -13.81 -15.49
C ALA A 102 5.74 -12.50 -14.69
N PHE A 103 4.66 -11.73 -14.87
CA PHE A 103 4.38 -10.53 -14.08
C PHE A 103 4.03 -10.82 -12.62
N GLU A 104 3.65 -12.05 -12.26
CA GLU A 104 3.23 -12.34 -10.90
C GLU A 104 4.33 -12.07 -9.88
N GLU A 105 5.62 -12.18 -10.21
CA GLU A 105 6.69 -11.86 -9.25
C GLU A 105 6.76 -10.37 -8.88
N VAL A 106 6.29 -9.50 -9.77
CA VAL A 106 6.48 -8.04 -9.67
C VAL A 106 5.18 -7.32 -9.28
N THR A 107 4.05 -7.78 -9.80
CA THR A 107 2.77 -7.08 -9.71
C THR A 107 1.62 -8.06 -9.54
N THR A 108 0.42 -7.53 -9.32
CA THR A 108 -0.81 -8.33 -9.34
C THR A 108 -1.26 -8.59 -10.77
N HIS A 109 -1.95 -9.72 -10.97
CA HIS A 109 -2.54 -10.05 -12.26
C HIS A 109 -3.45 -8.94 -12.78
N GLU A 110 -4.26 -8.31 -11.92
CA GLU A 110 -5.16 -7.22 -12.32
C GLU A 110 -4.40 -6.03 -12.91
N VAL A 111 -3.33 -5.58 -12.24
CA VAL A 111 -2.48 -4.51 -12.77
C VAL A 111 -1.80 -4.96 -14.06
N ALA A 112 -1.18 -6.14 -14.10
CA ALA A 112 -0.49 -6.62 -15.31
C ALA A 112 -1.43 -6.76 -16.52
N TYR A 113 -2.66 -7.21 -16.28
CA TYR A 113 -3.67 -7.46 -17.30
C TYR A 113 -3.92 -6.21 -18.14
N ASP A 114 -4.11 -5.04 -17.51
CA ASP A 114 -4.40 -3.80 -18.24
C ASP A 114 -3.27 -3.42 -19.21
N PHE A 115 -2.00 -3.65 -18.82
CA PHE A 115 -0.85 -3.38 -19.68
C PHE A 115 -0.70 -4.46 -20.76
N VAL A 116 -0.75 -5.74 -20.39
CA VAL A 116 -0.60 -6.84 -21.36
C VAL A 116 -1.73 -6.80 -22.39
N ASP A 117 -2.95 -6.47 -21.97
CA ASP A 117 -4.08 -6.39 -22.89
C ASP A 117 -3.95 -5.22 -23.86
N PHE A 118 -3.46 -4.08 -23.39
CA PHE A 118 -3.27 -2.88 -24.21
C PHE A 118 -2.08 -2.99 -25.18
N TYR A 119 -0.95 -3.54 -24.73
CA TYR A 119 0.29 -3.55 -25.49
C TYR A 119 0.49 -4.79 -26.37
N TYR A 120 -0.29 -5.84 -26.17
CA TYR A 120 -0.11 -7.09 -26.89
C TYR A 120 -1.40 -7.61 -27.52
N THR A 121 -1.24 -8.34 -28.62
CA THR A 121 -2.29 -9.15 -29.23
C THR A 121 -1.81 -10.59 -29.35
N GLU A 122 -2.75 -11.53 -29.23
CA GLU A 122 -2.46 -12.96 -29.38
C GLU A 122 -3.20 -13.50 -30.61
N GLU A 123 -2.45 -14.10 -31.54
CA GLU A 123 -3.00 -14.68 -32.76
C GLU A 123 -2.42 -16.08 -32.98
N LEU A 124 -3.29 -17.08 -33.17
CA LEU A 124 -2.89 -18.46 -33.45
C LEU A 124 -1.90 -19.05 -32.42
N GLY A 125 -2.00 -18.63 -31.15
CA GLY A 125 -1.12 -19.07 -30.07
C GLY A 125 0.29 -18.47 -30.14
N LYS A 126 0.42 -17.29 -30.77
CA LYS A 126 1.62 -16.46 -30.79
C LYS A 126 1.30 -15.06 -30.30
N LEU A 127 2.24 -14.49 -29.54
CA LEU A 127 2.13 -13.16 -28.95
C LEU A 127 2.84 -12.13 -29.82
N TYR A 128 2.17 -11.02 -30.07
CA TYR A 128 2.69 -9.91 -30.88
C TYR A 128 2.55 -8.61 -30.11
N ILE A 129 3.57 -7.75 -30.20
CA ILE A 129 3.47 -6.40 -29.64
C ILE A 129 2.67 -5.49 -30.58
N ILE A 130 1.81 -4.66 -30.02
CA ILE A 130 1.14 -3.59 -30.76
C ILE A 130 2.12 -2.40 -30.80
N PRO A 131 2.52 -1.90 -31.99
CA PRO A 131 3.50 -0.82 -32.08
C PRO A 131 2.95 0.52 -31.54
N THR A 132 3.18 0.77 -30.26
CA THR A 132 2.79 1.98 -29.54
C THR A 132 3.94 2.46 -28.66
N GLU A 133 3.83 3.70 -28.17
CA GLU A 133 4.75 4.22 -27.15
C GLU A 133 4.57 3.48 -25.82
N THR A 134 5.63 3.39 -25.00
CA THR A 134 5.57 2.81 -23.64
C THR A 134 4.61 3.62 -22.74
N PRO A 135 4.25 3.16 -21.53
CA PRO A 135 3.52 4.04 -20.62
C PRO A 135 4.43 5.17 -20.11
N PRO A 136 3.89 6.35 -19.74
CA PRO A 136 4.58 7.24 -18.81
C PRO A 136 4.85 6.45 -17.53
N TRP A 137 6.10 6.41 -17.05
CA TRP A 137 6.47 5.48 -15.98
C TRP A 137 7.34 6.12 -14.90
N PHE A 138 7.65 5.35 -13.87
CA PHE A 138 8.65 5.72 -12.87
C PHE A 138 10.02 5.96 -13.52
N MET A 139 10.73 7.01 -13.08
CA MET A 139 12.05 7.40 -13.56
C MET A 139 13.05 7.32 -12.41
N GLU A 140 13.98 6.35 -12.45
CA GLU A 140 14.96 6.10 -11.39
C GLU A 140 15.76 7.35 -10.97
N GLU A 141 16.09 8.21 -11.93
CA GLU A 141 16.91 9.40 -11.71
C GLU A 141 16.16 10.56 -11.00
N ASN A 142 14.84 10.44 -10.85
CA ASN A 142 14.01 11.48 -10.23
C ASN A 142 13.69 11.15 -8.77
N ASP A 143 13.73 12.16 -7.91
CA ASP A 143 13.29 12.03 -6.52
C ASP A 143 11.80 11.69 -6.45
N TYR A 144 11.39 11.00 -5.38
CA TYR A 144 10.00 10.60 -5.16
C TYR A 144 9.63 10.58 -3.68
N ASP A 145 8.34 10.73 -3.39
CA ASP A 145 7.80 10.69 -2.04
C ASP A 145 7.33 9.27 -1.68
N VAL A 146 7.55 8.88 -0.43
CA VAL A 146 7.11 7.58 0.13
C VAL A 146 6.15 7.81 1.29
N ILE A 147 4.91 7.34 1.14
CA ILE A 147 3.85 7.44 2.12
C ILE A 147 3.52 6.04 2.64
N GLN A 148 3.77 5.78 3.93
CA GLN A 148 3.35 4.53 4.57
C GLN A 148 1.82 4.54 4.73
N LEU A 149 1.13 3.59 4.09
CA LEU A 149 -0.33 3.45 4.22
C LEU A 149 -0.70 2.65 5.46
N ASN A 150 -0.04 1.51 5.65
CA ASN A 150 -0.20 0.61 6.80
C ASN A 150 1.06 -0.28 6.93
N GLN A 151 1.02 -1.37 7.71
CA GLN A 151 2.19 -2.26 7.90
C GLN A 151 2.64 -2.98 6.62
N GLU A 152 1.69 -3.25 5.72
CA GLU A 152 1.86 -4.07 4.52
C GLU A 152 1.63 -3.25 3.25
N GLY A 153 1.49 -1.93 3.35
CA GLY A 153 1.13 -1.05 2.25
C GLY A 153 1.93 0.25 2.25
N VAL A 154 2.47 0.61 1.10
CA VAL A 154 3.26 1.83 0.84
C VAL A 154 2.78 2.46 -0.46
N LYS A 155 2.63 3.77 -0.48
CA LYS A 155 2.40 4.55 -1.70
C LYS A 155 3.67 5.31 -2.06
N VAL A 156 4.05 5.25 -3.33
CA VAL A 156 5.11 6.06 -3.94
C VAL A 156 4.45 7.06 -4.88
N ILE A 157 4.87 8.32 -4.79
CA ILE A 157 4.39 9.39 -5.67
C ILE A 157 5.61 10.03 -6.32
N GLN A 158 5.63 10.10 -7.65
CA GLN A 158 6.71 10.72 -8.39
C GLN A 158 6.14 11.69 -9.43
N GLU A 159 6.66 12.92 -9.41
CA GLU A 159 6.43 13.92 -10.44
C GLU A 159 7.57 13.83 -11.46
N ASN A 160 7.21 13.67 -12.73
CA ASN A 160 8.15 13.48 -13.84
C ASN A 160 7.86 14.50 -14.95
N ASP A 161 8.88 14.81 -15.73
CA ASP A 161 8.76 15.53 -17.00
C ASP A 161 9.54 14.78 -18.07
N SER A 162 8.94 14.62 -19.25
CA SER A 162 9.60 13.99 -20.38
C SER A 162 9.18 14.63 -21.69
N VAL A 163 10.04 14.54 -22.69
CA VAL A 163 9.74 15.05 -24.05
C VAL A 163 8.48 14.41 -24.63
N LEU A 164 8.21 13.14 -24.30
CA LEU A 164 7.11 12.37 -24.89
C LEU A 164 5.76 12.61 -24.17
N TYR A 165 5.77 12.71 -22.85
CA TYR A 165 4.54 12.81 -22.04
C TYR A 165 4.30 14.20 -21.43
N GLY A 166 5.28 15.11 -21.51
CA GLY A 166 5.27 16.35 -20.74
C GLY A 166 5.39 16.08 -19.24
N GLU A 167 4.86 16.99 -18.43
CA GLU A 167 4.72 16.84 -16.99
C GLU A 167 3.64 15.81 -16.66
N TYR A 168 3.94 14.85 -15.78
CA TYR A 168 2.98 13.88 -15.27
C TYR A 168 3.33 13.47 -13.84
N THR A 169 2.31 13.01 -13.11
CA THR A 169 2.49 12.36 -11.81
C THR A 169 2.13 10.90 -11.95
N ILE A 170 2.95 10.02 -11.37
CA ILE A 170 2.63 8.60 -11.21
C ILE A 170 2.52 8.27 -9.72
N GLU A 171 1.43 7.59 -9.36
CA GLU A 171 1.25 6.99 -8.05
C GLU A 171 1.32 5.47 -8.17
N LEU A 172 2.19 4.85 -7.36
CA LEU A 172 2.34 3.40 -7.27
C LEU A 172 2.00 2.96 -5.85
N VAL A 173 1.12 1.96 -5.71
CA VAL A 173 0.87 1.32 -4.42
C VAL A 173 1.51 -0.04 -4.37
N PHE A 174 2.43 -0.22 -3.41
CA PHE A 174 3.09 -1.46 -3.12
C PHE A 174 2.42 -2.13 -1.92
N THR A 175 2.07 -3.40 -2.07
CA THR A 175 1.49 -4.21 -0.98
C THR A 175 2.27 -5.49 -0.79
N LYS A 176 2.45 -5.93 0.45
CA LYS A 176 3.10 -7.21 0.78
C LYS A 176 2.11 -8.36 0.58
N VAL A 177 2.29 -9.13 -0.50
CA VAL A 177 1.47 -10.28 -0.86
C VAL A 177 2.28 -11.56 -0.65
N ASN A 178 1.80 -12.47 0.22
CA ASN A 178 2.50 -13.72 0.57
C ASN A 178 3.95 -13.52 1.05
N GLY A 179 4.24 -12.38 1.67
CA GLY A 179 5.57 -12.05 2.19
C GLY A 179 6.49 -11.29 1.24
N SER A 180 6.10 -11.09 -0.02
CA SER A 180 6.86 -10.31 -1.01
C SER A 180 6.12 -9.01 -1.37
N TRP A 181 6.86 -7.93 -1.60
CA TRP A 181 6.28 -6.69 -2.11
C TRP A 181 5.89 -6.83 -3.57
N LYS A 182 4.71 -6.31 -3.93
CA LYS A 182 4.22 -6.26 -5.31
C LYS A 182 3.59 -4.91 -5.61
N ILE A 183 3.67 -4.49 -6.86
CA ILE A 183 2.86 -3.37 -7.36
C ILE A 183 1.40 -3.83 -7.41
N THR A 184 0.53 -3.09 -6.75
CA THR A 184 -0.90 -3.44 -6.58
C THR A 184 -1.83 -2.37 -7.14
N GLU A 185 -1.31 -1.18 -7.42
CA GLU A 185 -2.05 -0.10 -8.06
C GLU A 185 -1.06 0.79 -8.80
N VAL A 186 -1.47 1.24 -9.99
CA VAL A 186 -0.80 2.27 -10.77
C VAL A 186 -1.85 3.31 -11.12
N THR A 187 -1.58 4.59 -10.84
CA THR A 187 -2.54 5.66 -11.11
C THR A 187 -1.83 6.91 -11.62
N TYR A 188 -2.49 7.60 -12.56
CA TYR A 188 -2.09 8.91 -13.06
C TYR A 188 -3.17 9.91 -12.66
N PRO A 189 -2.98 10.68 -11.57
CA PRO A 189 -3.97 11.65 -11.12
C PRO A 189 -4.13 12.78 -12.17
N GLU A 190 -5.38 13.25 -12.34
CA GLU A 190 -5.72 14.40 -13.21
C GLU A 190 -5.46 15.76 -12.56
#